data_AF-A0AAV0HLB8-F1
#
_entry.id   AF-A0AAV0HLB8-F1
#
_cell.length_a   1.000
_cell.length_b   1.000
_cell.length_c   1.000
_cell.angle_alpha   90.00
_cell.angle_beta   90.00
_cell.angle_gamma   90.00
#
_symmetry.space_group_name_H-M   'P 1'
#
loop_
_entity.id
_entity.type
_entity.pdbx_description
1 polymer ?
#
loop_
_entity_poly.entity_id
_entity_poly.type
_entity_poly.pdbx_seq_one_letter_code
_entity_poly.pdbx_strand_id
1 'polypeptide(L)'
;MKFAIERQAVNEATFRCPDEMGWQPQNCPIILEDGGTTSARETCCSIDEILKLLKKKGFDVTISDDAGRFVCNYVYYHSLRYAQQKGHRSLFVHVPLFSRIDEETQMQFVASVVEAIGSTC
;
A
#
# COMPACT_ATOMS: atom_id res chain seq x y z
N MET A 1 -9.38 12.44 -0.54
CA MET A 1 -8.90 11.06 -0.59
C MET A 1 -9.95 10.17 -1.23
N LYS A 2 -9.59 9.54 -2.33
CA LYS A 2 -10.29 8.41 -2.95
C LYS A 2 -9.53 7.14 -2.60
N PHE A 3 -10.00 5.96 -3.00
CA PHE A 3 -9.22 4.74 -2.82
C PHE A 3 -7.90 4.84 -3.61
N ALA A 4 -6.81 4.34 -3.05
CA ALA A 4 -5.50 4.37 -3.71
C ALA A 4 -4.80 3.02 -3.60
N ILE A 5 -4.45 2.43 -4.74
CA ILE A 5 -3.60 1.26 -4.84
C ILE A 5 -2.15 1.75 -4.85
N GLU A 6 -1.35 1.32 -3.89
CA GLU A 6 0.05 1.75 -3.80
C GLU A 6 0.92 0.88 -4.71
N ARG A 7 1.54 1.47 -5.73
CA ARG A 7 2.49 0.80 -6.62
C ARG A 7 3.75 0.38 -5.87
N GLN A 8 4.17 1.20 -4.92
CA GLN A 8 5.47 1.05 -4.27
C GLN A 8 5.46 1.46 -2.80
N ALA A 9 6.50 1.01 -2.10
CA ALA A 9 6.91 1.52 -0.80
C ALA A 9 8.35 2.01 -0.88
N VAL A 10 8.67 3.08 -0.15
CA VAL A 10 10.03 3.63 -0.04
C VAL A 10 10.72 3.13 1.21
N ASN A 11 12.04 2.96 1.18
CA ASN A 11 12.87 2.47 2.28
C ASN A 11 13.10 3.55 3.34
N GLU A 12 12.07 4.32 3.70
CA GLU A 12 12.19 5.47 4.59
C GLU A 12 11.15 5.39 5.71
N ALA A 13 11.65 5.52 6.94
CA ALA A 13 10.86 5.76 8.13
C ALA A 13 11.12 7.19 8.64
N THR A 14 10.17 8.08 8.35
CA THR A 14 10.13 9.46 8.82
C THR A 14 8.74 9.73 9.39
N PHE A 15 8.55 9.40 10.66
CA PHE A 15 7.25 9.37 11.31
C PHE A 15 6.89 10.78 11.79
N ARG A 16 5.82 11.36 11.22
CA ARG A 16 5.37 12.73 11.56
C ARG A 16 4.89 12.88 13.01
N CYS A 17 4.46 11.78 13.62
CA CYS A 17 4.06 11.64 15.00
C CYS A 17 4.52 10.26 15.50
N PRO A 18 4.65 10.03 16.82
CA PRO A 18 4.94 8.71 17.34
C PRO A 18 3.88 7.70 16.90
N ASP A 19 4.29 6.44 16.75
CA ASP A 19 3.34 5.33 16.70
C ASP A 19 2.76 5.03 18.09
N GLU A 20 1.89 4.02 18.18
CA GLU A 20 1.23 3.62 19.43
C GLU A 20 2.21 3.14 20.52
N MET A 21 3.46 2.80 20.16
CA MET A 21 4.52 2.41 21.10
C MET A 21 5.49 3.56 21.39
N GLY A 22 5.22 4.77 20.89
CA GLY A 22 6.05 5.95 21.08
C GLY A 22 7.27 6.03 20.16
N TRP A 23 7.41 5.13 19.17
CA TRP A 23 8.53 5.16 18.24
C TRP A 23 8.29 6.23 17.16
N GLN A 24 9.27 7.12 16.98
CA GLN A 24 9.19 8.22 16.01
C GLN A 24 10.52 8.38 15.25
N PRO A 25 10.88 7.44 14.35
CA PRO A 25 12.10 7.53 13.55
C PRO A 25 12.09 8.75 12.63
N GLN A 26 13.28 9.31 12.37
CA GLN A 26 13.48 10.46 11.47
C GLN A 26 14.56 10.11 10.45
N ASN A 27 14.21 10.11 9.16
CA ASN A 27 15.12 9.83 8.04
C ASN A 27 15.93 8.53 8.23
N CYS A 28 15.27 7.49 8.72
CA CYS A 28 15.90 6.19 8.97
C CYS A 28 15.56 5.22 7.83
N PRO A 29 16.53 4.44 7.30
CA PRO A 29 16.18 3.34 6.40
C PRO A 29 15.36 2.29 7.14
N ILE A 30 14.33 1.74 6.49
CA ILE A 30 13.52 0.64 7.06
C ILE A 30 14.37 -0.62 7.14
N ILE A 31 15.14 -0.90 6.08
CA ILE A 31 16.00 -2.08 5.92
C ILE A 31 17.34 -1.61 5.38
N LEU A 32 18.39 -1.76 6.19
CA LEU A 32 19.73 -1.27 5.88
C LEU A 32 20.35 -1.99 4.68
N GLU A 33 20.06 -3.28 4.50
CA GLU A 33 20.61 -4.09 3.41
C GLU A 33 20.05 -3.70 2.03
N ASP A 34 18.91 -2.99 1.99
CA ASP A 34 18.24 -2.57 0.76
C ASP A 34 18.70 -1.18 0.26
N GLY A 35 19.74 -0.62 0.87
CA GLY A 35 20.32 0.67 0.51
C GLY A 35 19.79 1.86 1.33
N GLY A 36 19.88 3.06 0.75
CA GLY A 36 19.50 4.31 1.42
C GLY A 36 17.98 4.54 1.48
N THR A 37 17.57 5.66 2.08
CA THR A 37 16.17 6.05 2.26
C THR A 37 15.43 6.33 0.95
N THR A 38 16.16 6.57 -0.14
CA THR A 38 15.61 6.77 -1.49
C THR A 38 15.31 5.48 -2.23
N SER A 39 15.74 4.31 -1.72
CA SER A 39 15.42 3.02 -2.32
C SER A 39 13.91 2.77 -2.28
N ALA A 40 13.34 2.18 -3.32
CA ALA A 40 11.92 1.80 -3.35
C ALA A 40 11.76 0.33 -3.75
N ARG A 41 10.64 -0.25 -3.35
CA ARG A 41 10.20 -1.59 -3.74
C ARG A 41 8.84 -1.48 -4.38
N GLU A 42 8.66 -2.08 -5.56
CA GLU A 42 7.39 -2.09 -6.27
C GLU A 42 6.67 -3.44 -6.10
N THR A 43 5.34 -3.41 -6.18
CA THR A 43 4.53 -4.63 -6.23
C THR A 43 4.69 -5.38 -7.55
N CYS A 44 4.65 -6.71 -7.49
CA CYS A 44 4.53 -7.56 -8.69
C CYS A 44 3.07 -7.84 -9.08
N CYS A 45 2.09 -7.26 -8.39
CA CYS A 45 0.68 -7.37 -8.78
C CYS A 45 0.40 -6.57 -10.06
N SER A 46 -0.53 -7.06 -10.89
CA SER A 46 -0.99 -6.37 -12.11
C SER A 46 -1.89 -5.17 -11.79
N ILE A 47 -1.32 -4.12 -11.17
CA ILE A 47 -2.11 -3.01 -10.60
C ILE A 47 -2.96 -2.25 -11.62
N ASP A 48 -2.55 -2.18 -12.90
CA ASP A 48 -3.35 -1.56 -13.95
C ASP A 48 -4.60 -2.38 -14.30
N GLU A 49 -4.49 -3.71 -14.27
CA GLU A 49 -5.62 -4.63 -14.48
C GLU A 49 -6.58 -4.58 -13.28
N ILE A 50 -6.02 -4.60 -12.06
CA ILE A 50 -6.79 -4.43 -10.82
C ILE A 50 -7.53 -3.08 -10.85
N LEU A 51 -6.85 -1.98 -11.20
CA LEU A 51 -7.46 -0.66 -11.33
C LEU A 51 -8.61 -0.67 -12.33
N LYS A 52 -8.42 -1.30 -13.49
CA LYS A 52 -9.45 -1.40 -14.53
C LYS A 52 -10.68 -2.17 -14.04
N LEU A 53 -10.48 -3.29 -13.34
CA LEU A 53 -11.57 -4.09 -12.77
C LEU A 53 -12.36 -3.30 -11.71
N LEU A 54 -11.66 -2.62 -10.79
CA LEU A 54 -12.29 -1.82 -9.74
C LEU A 54 -13.05 -0.62 -10.31
N LYS A 55 -12.49 0.08 -11.31
CA LYS A 55 -13.19 1.17 -12.02
C LYS A 55 -14.42 0.66 -12.75
N LYS A 56 -14.37 -0.53 -13.37
CA LYS A 56 -15.54 -1.16 -14.02
C LYS A 56 -16.66 -1.45 -13.02
N LYS A 57 -16.32 -1.74 -11.76
CA LYS A 57 -17.28 -1.90 -10.66
C LYS A 57 -17.79 -0.58 -10.07
N GLY A 58 -17.33 0.57 -10.58
CA GLY A 58 -17.82 1.90 -10.18
C GLY A 58 -17.03 2.55 -9.05
N PHE A 59 -15.92 1.98 -8.59
CA PHE A 59 -15.11 2.59 -7.53
C PHE A 59 -14.25 3.75 -8.07
N ASP A 60 -14.23 4.87 -7.35
CA ASP A 60 -13.25 5.94 -7.56
C ASP A 60 -11.92 5.53 -6.91
N VAL A 61 -11.06 4.91 -7.72
CA VAL A 61 -9.74 4.40 -7.33
C VAL A 61 -8.66 4.95 -8.24
N THR A 62 -7.47 5.18 -7.67
CA THR A 62 -6.26 5.59 -8.39
C THR A 62 -5.09 4.68 -8.03
N ILE A 63 -4.06 4.70 -8.87
CA ILE A 63 -2.72 4.24 -8.46
C ILE A 63 -2.02 5.42 -7.78
N SER A 64 -1.26 5.12 -6.73
CA SER A 64 -0.41 6.03 -5.98
C SER A 64 1.02 5.48 -5.95
N ASP A 65 2.00 6.37 -6.10
CA ASP A 65 3.43 6.04 -6.02
C ASP A 65 4.02 6.41 -4.64
N ASP A 66 3.18 6.79 -3.68
CA ASP A 66 3.60 7.28 -2.37
C ASP A 66 2.65 6.84 -1.24
N ALA A 67 3.06 5.79 -0.52
CA ALA A 67 2.35 5.28 0.65
C ALA A 67 2.61 6.10 1.94
N GLY A 68 3.28 7.26 1.84
CA GLY A 68 3.72 8.08 2.96
C GLY A 68 5.03 7.58 3.57
N ARG A 69 5.43 8.16 4.71
CA ARG A 69 6.66 7.79 5.48
C ARG A 69 6.35 7.27 6.88
N PHE A 70 5.09 6.92 7.14
CA PHE A 70 4.60 6.43 8.43
C PHE A 70 4.44 4.90 8.42
N VAL A 71 3.66 4.36 9.36
CA VAL A 71 3.49 2.90 9.54
C VAL A 71 2.95 2.18 8.31
N CYS A 72 2.11 2.82 7.48
CA CYS A 72 1.58 2.23 6.23
C CYS A 72 2.71 1.87 5.26
N ASN A 73 3.59 2.82 4.96
CA ASN A 73 4.75 2.56 4.12
C ASN A 73 5.73 1.57 4.79
N TYR A 74 5.92 1.70 6.11
CA TYR A 74 6.79 0.81 6.87
C TYR A 74 6.39 -0.67 6.72
N VAL A 75 5.12 -0.98 6.99
CA VAL A 75 4.62 -2.36 6.86
C VAL A 75 4.59 -2.83 5.41
N TYR A 76 4.27 -1.93 4.46
CA TYR A 76 4.24 -2.29 3.06
C TYR A 76 5.63 -2.63 2.52
N TYR A 77 6.65 -1.87 2.89
CA TYR A 77 8.04 -2.14 2.50
C TYR A 77 8.52 -3.52 2.97
N HIS A 78 8.27 -3.85 4.24
CA HIS A 78 8.55 -5.19 4.79
C HIS A 78 7.78 -6.28 4.05
N SER A 79 6.50 -6.05 3.77
CA SER A 79 5.63 -7.00 3.09
C SER A 79 6.09 -7.28 1.65
N LEU A 80 6.50 -6.24 0.91
CA LEU A 80 7.06 -6.37 -0.44
C LEU A 80 8.37 -7.15 -0.43
N ARG A 81 9.30 -6.83 0.49
CA ARG A 81 10.56 -7.57 0.62
C ARG A 81 10.31 -9.04 0.94
N TYR A 82 9.45 -9.31 1.90
CA TYR A 82 9.10 -10.68 2.28
C TYR A 82 8.47 -11.44 1.11
N ALA A 83 7.53 -10.80 0.41
CA ALA A 83 6.86 -11.38 -0.74
C ALA A 83 7.85 -11.73 -1.85
N GLN A 84 8.77 -10.81 -2.20
CA GLN A 84 9.81 -11.06 -3.19
C GLN A 84 10.70 -12.25 -2.80
N GLN A 85 11.10 -12.36 -1.53
CA GLN A 85 11.95 -13.45 -1.04
C GLN A 85 11.24 -14.81 -1.04
N LYS A 86 9.91 -14.82 -0.91
CA LYS A 86 9.11 -16.05 -0.85
C LYS A 86 8.40 -16.38 -2.18
N GLY A 87 8.51 -15.52 -3.18
CA GLY A 87 7.75 -15.67 -4.44
C GLY A 87 6.25 -15.44 -4.25
N HIS A 88 5.84 -14.69 -3.22
CA HIS A 88 4.46 -14.28 -3.01
C HIS A 88 4.20 -12.91 -3.67
N ARG A 89 2.94 -12.50 -3.68
CA ARG A 89 2.51 -11.17 -4.10
C ARG A 89 2.03 -10.37 -2.88
N SER A 90 2.25 -9.06 -2.90
CA SER A 90 1.86 -8.14 -1.83
C SER A 90 1.36 -6.85 -2.45
N LEU A 91 0.24 -6.34 -1.94
CA LEU A 91 -0.38 -5.09 -2.38
C LEU A 91 -0.86 -4.31 -1.17
N PHE A 92 -0.70 -2.99 -1.20
CA PHE A 92 -1.24 -2.09 -0.19
C PHE A 92 -2.27 -1.16 -0.81
N VAL A 93 -3.33 -0.87 -0.06
CA VAL A 93 -4.42 -0.01 -0.52
C VAL A 93 -4.80 0.97 0.59
N HIS A 94 -4.70 2.26 0.31
CA HIS A 94 -5.24 3.30 1.20
C HIS A 94 -6.73 3.49 0.93
N VAL A 95 -7.49 3.56 2.02
CA VAL A 95 -8.93 3.82 2.02
C VAL A 95 -9.23 5.18 2.66
N PRO A 96 -10.28 5.91 2.23
CA PRO A 96 -10.67 7.17 2.86
C PRO A 96 -11.22 7.00 4.28
N LEU A 97 -11.40 8.12 5.00
CA LEU A 97 -12.13 8.12 6.26
C LEU A 97 -13.60 7.70 6.06
N PHE A 98 -14.20 7.05 7.08
CA PHE A 98 -15.59 6.62 7.04
C PHE A 98 -16.61 7.77 6.85
N SER A 99 -16.26 8.99 7.29
CA SER A 99 -17.07 10.18 7.05
C SER A 99 -17.13 10.61 5.58
N ARG A 100 -16.23 10.08 4.74
CA ARG A 100 -16.16 10.37 3.31
C ARG A 100 -16.71 9.23 2.45
N ILE A 101 -16.40 7.99 2.82
CA ILE A 101 -16.96 6.79 2.20
C ILE A 101 -17.33 5.86 3.35
N ASP A 102 -18.59 5.50 3.47
CA ASP A 102 -19.10 4.66 4.56
C ASP A 102 -18.46 3.27 4.57
N GLU A 103 -18.53 2.63 5.73
CA GLU A 103 -17.92 1.31 5.98
C GLU A 103 -18.41 0.24 5.02
N GLU A 104 -19.71 0.22 4.68
CA GLU A 104 -20.29 -0.79 3.79
C GLU A 104 -19.65 -0.70 2.39
N THR A 105 -19.56 0.52 1.84
CA THR A 105 -18.91 0.76 0.56
C THR A 105 -17.42 0.39 0.60
N GLN A 106 -16.72 0.68 1.71
CA GLN A 106 -15.32 0.27 1.86
C GLN A 106 -15.15 -1.25 1.92
N MET A 107 -16.06 -1.96 2.59
CA MET A 107 -16.03 -3.43 2.64
C MET A 107 -16.28 -4.05 1.27
N GLN A 108 -17.23 -3.50 0.50
CA GLN A 108 -17.47 -3.92 -0.90
C GLN A 108 -16.25 -3.66 -1.79
N PHE A 109 -15.56 -2.55 -1.56
CA PHE A 109 -14.31 -2.23 -2.25
C PHE A 109 -13.21 -3.25 -1.92
N VAL A 110 -12.99 -3.56 -0.63
CA VAL A 110 -11.98 -4.55 -0.21
C VAL A 110 -12.27 -5.93 -0.80
N ALA A 111 -13.53 -6.39 -0.75
CA ALA A 111 -13.92 -7.65 -1.39
C ALA A 111 -13.61 -7.65 -2.89
N SER A 112 -13.88 -6.53 -3.57
CA SER A 112 -13.58 -6.37 -5.00
C SER A 112 -12.08 -6.34 -5.30
N VAL A 113 -11.25 -5.82 -4.38
CA VAL A 113 -9.78 -5.89 -4.51
C VAL A 113 -9.32 -7.34 -4.43
N VAL A 114 -9.83 -8.12 -3.47
CA VAL A 114 -9.47 -9.54 -3.33
C VAL A 114 -9.85 -10.35 -4.57
N GLU A 115 -11.06 -10.15 -5.10
CA GLU A 115 -11.50 -10.78 -6.36
C GLU A 115 -10.62 -10.37 -7.55
N ALA A 116 -10.26 -9.08 -7.65
CA ALA A 116 -9.42 -8.58 -8.72
C ALA A 116 -8.01 -9.18 -8.64
N ILE A 117 -7.44 -9.32 -7.44
CA ILE A 117 -6.16 -10.02 -7.23
C ILE A 117 -6.30 -11.47 -7.70
N GLY A 118 -7.29 -12.22 -7.22
CA GLY A 118 -7.47 -13.63 -7.61
C GLY A 118 -7.72 -13.86 -9.12
N SER A 119 -8.10 -12.81 -9.85
CA SER A 119 -8.34 -12.89 -11.31
C SER A 119 -7.15 -12.43 -12.17
N THR A 120 -6.18 -11.73 -11.59
CA THR A 120 -5.08 -11.07 -12.32
C THR A 120 -3.69 -11.47 -11.82
N CYS A 121 -3.65 -12.21 -10.72
CA CYS A 121 -2.42 -12.58 -10.01
C CYS A 121 -2.38 -14.08 -9.73
#